data_AF-A0A2E5WHE4-F1
#
_entry.id   AF-A0A2E5WHE4-F1
#
_cell.length_a   1.000
_cell.length_b   1.000
_cell.length_c   1.000
_cell.angle_alpha   90.00
_cell.angle_beta   90.00
_cell.angle_gamma   90.00
#
_symmetry.space_group_name_H-M   'P 1'
#
loop_
_entity.id
_entity.type
_entity.pdbx_description
1 polymer ?
#
loop_
_entity_poly.entity_id
_entity_poly.type
_entity_poly.pdbx_seq_one_letter_code
_entity_poly.pdbx_strand_id
1 'polypeptide(L)'
;MSFHRRRQQHVCSHPENGPGDRHSSKVTVTVDPTGAGGANRPACAANARAVFELRNVTVAYDEVPAIERVSLRIEEGEKVVLIGPSGAGKSTLLRHLYELSGEQGALIHQDYSLIPQLSVFHNVYAGRLDQHTAWRNFRTLLRPDLRDMHTVQPILEALDLQDKTHERVQALSGGRQQRVAVGRAVYRDGQVLLGDEPVSAIDPHQAGRVLELIKGSAATVVLAMHDVQLALEHFSRVVALRDGQITFDLPAAQVDRNMLSHLYRAEG
;
A
#
# COMPACT_ATOMS: atom_id res chain seq x y z
N MET A 1 -48.86 8.85 -10.77
CA MET A 1 -48.17 10.13 -10.52
C MET A 1 -46.82 9.83 -9.90
N SER A 2 -45.77 10.07 -10.67
CA SER A 2 -44.38 9.75 -10.36
C SER A 2 -43.80 10.77 -9.38
N PHE A 3 -43.24 10.31 -8.26
CA PHE A 3 -42.43 11.14 -7.37
C PHE A 3 -40.98 10.65 -7.39
N HIS A 4 -40.17 11.28 -8.25
CA HIS A 4 -38.72 11.16 -8.25
C HIS A 4 -38.15 11.73 -6.93
N ARG A 5 -37.68 10.86 -6.03
CA ARG A 5 -36.80 11.27 -4.93
C ARG A 5 -35.38 11.45 -5.47
N ARG A 6 -34.87 12.68 -5.40
CA ARG A 6 -33.50 13.07 -5.77
C ARG A 6 -32.47 12.29 -4.94
N ARG A 7 -31.51 11.65 -5.64
CA ARG A 7 -30.23 11.19 -5.07
C ARG A 7 -29.47 12.42 -4.57
N GLN A 8 -29.08 12.45 -3.29
CA GLN A 8 -28.14 13.42 -2.77
C GLN A 8 -26.72 12.94 -3.08
N GLN A 9 -26.03 13.66 -3.97
CA GLN A 9 -24.61 13.51 -4.24
C GLN A 9 -23.86 14.43 -3.26
N HIS A 10 -23.03 13.87 -2.39
CA HIS A 10 -22.08 14.68 -1.63
C HIS A 10 -20.81 14.84 -2.46
N VAL A 11 -20.66 16.01 -3.08
CA VAL A 11 -19.43 16.44 -3.75
C VAL A 11 -18.63 17.22 -2.71
N CYS A 12 -17.51 16.66 -2.23
CA CYS A 12 -16.53 17.44 -1.47
C CYS A 12 -15.63 18.18 -2.46
N SER A 13 -15.82 19.49 -2.59
CA SER A 13 -14.92 20.39 -3.32
C SER A 13 -13.87 20.99 -2.37
N HIS A 14 -12.58 20.77 -2.63
CA HIS A 14 -11.49 21.55 -2.02
C HIS A 14 -11.06 22.70 -2.95
N PRO A 15 -10.57 23.84 -2.42
CA PRO A 15 -10.34 25.04 -3.20
C PRO A 15 -9.04 24.98 -4.01
N GLU A 16 -9.11 25.50 -5.23
CA GLU A 16 -7.99 25.67 -6.18
C GLU A 16 -7.03 26.78 -5.73
N ASN A 17 -5.73 26.60 -5.98
CA ASN A 17 -4.78 27.71 -6.19
C ASN A 17 -3.48 27.27 -6.90
N GLY A 18 -3.22 27.85 -8.09
CA GLY A 18 -1.88 28.11 -8.65
C GLY A 18 -1.36 27.17 -9.77
N PRO A 19 -0.78 27.69 -10.88
CA PRO A 19 -0.80 27.00 -12.18
C PRO A 19 0.43 26.12 -12.44
N GLY A 20 0.18 24.87 -12.86
CA GLY A 20 1.19 23.88 -13.21
C GLY A 20 0.56 22.52 -13.56
N ASP A 21 -0.31 22.52 -14.57
CA ASP A 21 -0.96 21.37 -15.22
C ASP A 21 0.04 20.19 -15.46
N ARG A 22 -0.26 18.89 -15.29
CA ARG A 22 -1.48 18.13 -15.59
C ARG A 22 -1.50 16.81 -14.79
N HIS A 23 -2.58 16.57 -14.05
CA HIS A 23 -3.28 15.29 -13.81
C HIS A 23 -4.21 15.48 -12.61
N SER A 24 -5.17 16.39 -12.76
CA SER A 24 -6.30 16.52 -11.84
C SER A 24 -7.37 15.49 -12.23
N SER A 25 -7.16 14.23 -11.87
CA SER A 25 -8.16 13.18 -12.05
C SER A 25 -9.30 13.37 -11.05
N LYS A 26 -10.52 13.57 -11.54
CA LYS A 26 -11.73 13.64 -10.71
C LYS A 26 -12.03 12.24 -10.17
N VAL A 27 -11.79 12.02 -8.88
CA VAL A 27 -12.17 10.79 -8.18
C VAL A 27 -13.65 10.91 -7.78
N THR A 28 -14.52 10.14 -8.43
CA THR A 28 -15.95 10.07 -8.06
C THR A 28 -16.18 8.85 -7.18
N VAL A 29 -16.19 9.05 -5.85
CA VAL A 29 -16.56 8.00 -4.89
C VAL A 29 -18.08 7.95 -4.80
N THR A 30 -18.69 6.87 -5.31
CA THR A 30 -20.13 6.66 -5.17
C THR A 30 -20.38 5.61 -4.10
N VAL A 31 -20.87 6.04 -2.94
CA VAL A 31 -21.29 5.12 -1.86
C VAL A 31 -22.77 4.81 -2.07
N ASP A 32 -23.10 3.58 -2.49
CA ASP A 32 -24.48 3.11 -2.57
C ASP A 32 -24.96 2.66 -1.16
N PRO A 33 -25.99 3.30 -0.58
CA PRO A 33 -26.48 2.92 0.74
C PRO A 33 -27.55 1.83 0.60
N THR A 34 -27.20 0.59 0.27
CA THR A 34 -28.03 -0.61 0.53
C THR A 34 -27.34 -1.88 0.04
N GLY A 35 -27.23 -2.90 0.91
CA GLY A 35 -26.80 -4.24 0.51
C GLY A 35 -26.25 -5.06 1.67
N ALA A 36 -27.14 -5.61 2.49
CA ALA A 36 -26.82 -6.70 3.40
C ALA A 36 -26.70 -8.00 2.58
N GLY A 37 -25.56 -8.69 2.66
CA GLY A 37 -25.34 -9.97 2.00
C GLY A 37 -24.13 -10.66 2.62
N GLY A 38 -24.39 -11.64 3.48
CA GLY A 38 -23.40 -12.29 4.33
C GLY A 38 -22.49 -13.26 3.58
N ALA A 39 -21.21 -13.24 3.96
CA ALA A 39 -20.29 -14.36 3.79
C ALA A 39 -19.90 -14.85 5.19
N ASN A 40 -20.06 -16.16 5.38
CA ASN A 40 -20.00 -16.89 6.63
C ASN A 40 -18.58 -16.83 7.25
N ARG A 41 -18.43 -16.25 8.45
CA ARG A 41 -17.17 -16.24 9.24
C ARG A 41 -17.32 -17.10 10.51
N PRO A 42 -16.29 -17.84 10.93
CA PRO A 42 -16.27 -18.45 12.25
C PRO A 42 -16.25 -17.37 13.34
N ALA A 43 -17.11 -17.56 14.33
CA ALA A 43 -17.30 -16.66 15.46
C ALA A 43 -16.12 -16.73 16.45
N CYS A 44 -15.07 -15.92 16.24
CA CYS A 44 -14.08 -15.64 17.27
C CYS A 44 -13.26 -14.39 16.94
N ALA A 45 -13.84 -13.19 17.13
CA ALA A 45 -13.11 -11.91 17.28
C ALA A 45 -14.10 -10.81 17.68
N ALA A 46 -14.67 -10.91 18.89
CA ALA A 46 -15.75 -10.04 19.33
C ALA A 46 -15.31 -8.62 19.78
N ASN A 47 -14.11 -8.13 19.43
CA ASN A 47 -13.67 -6.78 19.83
C ASN A 47 -12.55 -6.14 18.98
N ALA A 48 -12.33 -6.59 17.75
CA ALA A 48 -11.30 -6.00 16.89
C ALA A 48 -11.78 -4.69 16.23
N ARG A 49 -11.05 -3.59 16.47
CA ARG A 49 -11.30 -2.28 15.85
C ARG A 49 -10.99 -2.36 14.35
N ALA A 50 -11.93 -1.93 13.51
CA ALA A 50 -11.67 -1.82 12.08
C ALA A 50 -10.77 -0.62 11.80
N VAL A 51 -9.64 -0.84 11.13
CA VAL A 51 -8.76 0.24 10.61
C VAL A 51 -9.28 0.71 9.26
N PHE A 52 -9.71 -0.23 8.40
CA PHE A 52 -10.35 0.08 7.13
C PHE A 52 -11.70 -0.61 7.02
N GLU A 53 -12.71 0.14 6.56
CA GLU A 53 -14.03 -0.40 6.27
C GLU A 53 -14.56 0.21 4.96
N LEU A 54 -14.45 -0.56 3.88
CA LEU A 54 -15.01 -0.24 2.58
C LEU A 54 -16.37 -0.94 2.43
N ARG A 55 -17.40 -0.19 2.03
CA ARG A 55 -18.76 -0.69 1.79
C ARG A 55 -19.21 -0.29 0.39
N ASN A 56 -19.24 -1.27 -0.53
CA ASN A 56 -19.63 -1.11 -1.93
C ASN A 56 -18.92 0.05 -2.64
N VAL A 57 -17.61 0.18 -2.44
CA VAL A 57 -16.82 1.27 -3.02
C VAL A 57 -16.52 0.98 -4.49
N THR A 58 -16.84 1.95 -5.35
CA THR A 58 -16.45 1.98 -6.75
C THR A 58 -15.49 3.15 -6.96
N VAL A 59 -14.35 2.87 -7.59
CA VAL A 59 -13.33 3.86 -7.95
C VAL A 59 -13.12 3.79 -9.46
N ALA A 60 -13.30 4.93 -10.14
CA ALA A 60 -13.13 5.05 -11.59
C ALA A 60 -12.10 6.13 -11.93
N TYR A 61 -11.31 5.90 -12.99
CA TYR A 61 -10.42 6.88 -13.61
C TYR A 61 -10.87 7.10 -15.05
N ASP A 62 -11.04 8.36 -15.46
CA ASP A 62 -11.46 8.73 -16.82
C ASP A 62 -12.69 7.93 -17.32
N GLU A 63 -13.71 7.78 -16.46
CA GLU A 63 -14.95 7.02 -16.67
C GLU A 63 -14.79 5.48 -16.75
N VAL A 64 -13.58 4.95 -16.64
CA VAL A 64 -13.33 3.50 -16.57
C VAL A 64 -13.27 3.06 -15.10
N PRO A 65 -14.18 2.19 -14.63
CA PRO A 65 -14.14 1.67 -13.27
C PRO A 65 -12.89 0.79 -13.11
N ALA A 66 -11.96 1.20 -12.24
CA ALA A 66 -10.81 0.40 -11.85
C ALA A 66 -11.13 -0.52 -10.67
N ILE A 67 -12.12 -0.15 -9.86
CA ILE A 67 -12.70 -0.95 -8.79
C ILE A 67 -14.21 -0.79 -8.83
N GLU A 68 -14.96 -1.87 -8.68
CA GLU A 68 -16.40 -1.88 -8.73
C GLU A 68 -17.02 -2.58 -7.52
N ARG A 69 -17.81 -1.83 -6.73
CA ARG A 69 -18.60 -2.31 -5.58
C ARG A 69 -17.81 -3.17 -4.58
N VAL A 70 -16.54 -2.83 -4.35
CA VAL A 70 -15.70 -3.57 -3.42
C VAL A 70 -16.08 -3.27 -1.98
N SER A 71 -16.33 -4.34 -1.22
CA SER A 71 -16.52 -4.29 0.23
C SER A 71 -15.38 -5.05 0.88
N LEU A 72 -14.63 -4.39 1.74
CA LEU A 72 -13.45 -4.94 2.40
C LEU A 72 -13.35 -4.34 3.80
N ARG A 73 -13.13 -5.22 4.79
CA ARG A 73 -12.86 -4.80 6.16
C ARG A 73 -11.51 -5.34 6.59
N ILE A 74 -10.66 -4.45 7.09
CA ILE A 74 -9.34 -4.75 7.64
C ILE A 74 -9.32 -4.29 9.09
N GLU A 75 -9.00 -5.21 9.98
CA GLU A 75 -8.92 -5.01 11.42
C GLU A 75 -7.50 -4.56 11.83
N GLU A 76 -7.41 -3.89 12.98
CA GLU A 76 -6.12 -3.46 13.55
C GLU A 76 -5.24 -4.67 13.83
N GLY A 77 -3.96 -4.59 13.44
CA GLY A 77 -3.00 -5.69 13.60
C GLY A 77 -3.01 -6.72 12.46
N GLU A 78 -3.95 -6.65 11.51
CA GLU A 78 -4.00 -7.60 10.40
C GLU A 78 -2.85 -7.39 9.40
N LYS A 79 -2.36 -8.51 8.88
CA LYS A 79 -1.39 -8.58 7.77
C LYS A 79 -2.12 -9.21 6.58
N VAL A 80 -2.42 -8.39 5.58
CA VAL A 80 -3.24 -8.77 4.43
C VAL A 80 -2.41 -8.63 3.16
N VAL A 81 -2.54 -9.59 2.26
CA VAL A 81 -1.98 -9.50 0.91
C VAL A 81 -3.08 -9.47 -0.14
N LEU A 82 -2.93 -8.58 -1.11
CA LEU A 82 -3.75 -8.46 -2.29
C LEU A 82 -3.07 -9.18 -3.46
N ILE A 83 -3.76 -10.13 -4.07
CA ILE A 83 -3.26 -10.86 -5.25
C ILE A 83 -4.22 -10.69 -6.43
N GLY A 84 -3.75 -10.94 -7.64
CA GLY A 84 -4.57 -10.84 -8.86
C GLY A 84 -3.74 -10.54 -10.10
N PRO A 85 -4.32 -10.71 -11.30
CA PRO A 85 -3.65 -10.40 -12.57
C PRO A 85 -3.25 -8.92 -12.69
N SER A 86 -2.43 -8.62 -13.69
CA SER A 86 -2.10 -7.23 -14.00
C SER A 86 -3.37 -6.48 -14.41
N GLY A 87 -3.53 -5.23 -13.97
CA GLY A 87 -4.74 -4.45 -14.24
C GLY A 87 -5.97 -4.83 -13.41
N ALA A 88 -5.88 -5.77 -12.46
CA ALA A 88 -7.01 -6.17 -11.60
C ALA A 88 -7.55 -5.08 -10.64
N GLY A 89 -6.88 -3.93 -10.52
CA GLY A 89 -7.25 -2.84 -9.62
C GLY A 89 -6.53 -2.84 -8.25
N LYS A 90 -5.49 -3.66 -8.06
CA LYS A 90 -4.72 -3.76 -6.81
C LYS A 90 -4.12 -2.42 -6.36
N SER A 91 -3.37 -1.76 -7.25
CA SER A 91 -2.74 -0.46 -7.01
C SER A 91 -3.78 0.63 -6.73
N THR A 92 -4.92 0.60 -7.42
CA THR A 92 -6.05 1.49 -7.16
C THR A 92 -6.61 1.29 -5.76
N LEU A 93 -6.76 0.03 -5.32
CA LEU A 93 -7.32 -0.28 -4.01
C LEU A 93 -6.37 0.17 -2.91
N LEU A 94 -5.08 -0.13 -3.08
CA LEU A 94 -4.03 0.32 -2.16
C LEU A 94 -3.98 1.84 -2.05
N ARG A 95 -4.04 2.56 -3.18
CA ARG A 95 -4.05 4.02 -3.17
C ARG A 95 -5.25 4.57 -2.40
N HIS A 96 -6.43 4.01 -2.62
CA HIS A 96 -7.63 4.43 -1.89
C HIS A 96 -7.53 4.13 -0.39
N LEU A 97 -7.00 2.96 0.00
CA LEU A 97 -6.74 2.64 1.40
C LEU A 97 -5.69 3.58 2.03
N TYR A 98 -4.65 3.95 1.28
CA TYR A 98 -3.65 4.92 1.74
C TYR A 98 -4.25 6.31 1.97
N GLU A 99 -5.10 6.79 1.07
CA GLU A 99 -5.83 8.06 1.24
C GLU A 99 -6.69 8.04 2.52
N LEU A 100 -7.32 6.91 2.85
CA LEU A 100 -8.09 6.73 4.08
C LEU A 100 -7.21 6.66 5.35
N SER A 101 -5.96 6.22 5.22
CA SER A 101 -5.02 6.10 6.34
C SER A 101 -4.46 7.46 6.82
N GLY A 102 -4.53 8.48 5.97
CA GLY A 102 -4.04 9.84 6.27
C GLY A 102 -2.58 9.85 6.74
N GLU A 103 -2.30 10.68 7.75
CA GLU A 103 -0.95 10.88 8.30
C GLU A 103 -0.33 9.61 8.93
N GLN A 104 -1.14 8.60 9.27
CA GLN A 104 -0.71 7.39 9.97
C GLN A 104 -0.17 6.30 9.04
N GLY A 105 -0.38 6.46 7.72
CA GLY A 105 0.02 5.49 6.71
C GLY A 105 1.43 5.70 6.19
N ALA A 106 2.16 4.61 5.97
CA ALA A 106 3.37 4.57 5.14
C ALA A 106 3.06 3.87 3.81
N LEU A 107 3.65 4.34 2.70
CA LEU A 107 3.43 3.77 1.36
C LEU A 107 4.74 3.40 0.67
N ILE A 108 4.87 2.12 0.29
CA ILE A 108 5.90 1.63 -0.63
C ILE A 108 5.32 1.67 -2.04
N HIS A 109 5.92 2.49 -2.91
CA HIS A 109 5.48 2.67 -4.28
C HIS A 109 6.21 1.73 -5.24
N GLN A 110 5.52 1.26 -6.28
CA GLN A 110 6.08 0.42 -7.32
C GLN A 110 7.23 1.11 -8.07
N ASP A 111 7.09 2.39 -8.42
CA ASP A 111 8.13 3.21 -9.08
C ASP A 111 9.24 3.69 -8.12
N TYR A 112 9.30 3.13 -6.91
CA TYR A 112 10.17 3.51 -5.79
C TYR A 112 9.92 4.92 -5.22
N SER A 113 9.47 5.87 -6.03
CA SER A 113 9.28 7.30 -5.72
C SER A 113 10.50 7.93 -5.04
N LEU A 114 11.70 7.45 -5.36
CA LEU A 114 12.95 7.92 -4.77
C LEU A 114 13.50 9.15 -5.51
N ILE A 115 14.30 9.94 -4.82
CA ILE A 115 15.03 11.07 -5.40
C ILE A 115 16.41 10.55 -5.85
N PRO A 116 16.66 10.38 -7.16
CA PRO A 116 17.83 9.62 -7.65
C PRO A 116 19.18 10.26 -7.29
N GLN A 117 19.21 11.59 -7.21
CA GLN A 117 20.42 12.38 -6.95
C GLN A 117 20.82 12.39 -5.47
N LEU A 118 19.88 12.08 -4.57
CA LEU A 118 20.13 12.04 -3.14
C LEU A 118 20.68 10.69 -2.71
N SER A 119 21.34 10.68 -1.54
CA SER A 119 21.89 9.45 -1.00
C SER A 119 20.82 8.50 -0.49
N VAL A 120 21.19 7.24 -0.25
CA VAL A 120 20.35 6.25 0.43
C VAL A 120 19.81 6.79 1.74
N PHE A 121 20.68 7.34 2.60
CA PHE A 121 20.25 7.94 3.86
C PHE A 121 19.16 8.99 3.66
N HIS A 122 19.37 9.97 2.77
CA HIS A 122 18.41 11.06 2.59
C HIS A 122 17.06 10.56 2.08
N ASN A 123 17.07 9.55 1.21
CA ASN A 123 15.85 8.92 0.73
C ASN A 123 15.11 8.16 1.83
N VAL A 124 15.82 7.46 2.72
CA VAL A 124 15.18 6.78 3.86
C VAL A 124 14.67 7.81 4.88
N TYR A 125 15.49 8.80 5.22
CA TYR A 125 15.14 9.92 6.09
C TYR A 125 13.89 10.66 5.60
N ALA A 126 13.68 10.71 4.27
CA ALA A 126 12.52 11.33 3.66
C ALA A 126 11.18 10.80 4.20
N GLY A 127 11.14 9.58 4.76
CA GLY A 127 9.95 8.97 5.33
C GLY A 127 9.36 9.68 6.55
N ARG A 128 10.15 10.54 7.23
CA ARG A 128 9.73 11.32 8.40
C ARG A 128 9.87 12.84 8.20
N LEU A 129 9.96 13.34 6.96
CA LEU A 129 10.13 14.78 6.71
C LEU A 129 8.98 15.61 7.28
N ASP A 130 7.76 15.10 7.23
CA ASP A 130 6.54 15.68 7.78
C ASP A 130 6.51 15.69 9.32
N GLN A 131 7.25 14.78 9.97
CA GLN A 131 7.36 14.68 11.42
C GLN A 131 8.44 15.63 12.00
N HIS A 132 9.11 16.42 11.16
CA HIS A 132 10.22 17.28 11.53
C HIS A 132 10.01 18.73 11.08
N THR A 133 10.66 19.66 11.79
CA THR A 133 10.58 21.08 11.42
C THR A 133 11.37 21.38 10.16
N ALA A 134 10.90 22.35 9.37
CA ALA A 134 11.56 22.75 8.11
C ALA A 134 13.05 23.10 8.30
N TRP A 135 13.40 23.78 9.39
CA TRP A 135 14.79 24.08 9.73
C TRP A 135 15.63 22.82 9.97
N ARG A 136 15.09 21.84 10.70
CA ARG A 136 15.77 20.56 10.93
C ARG A 136 16.00 19.83 9.62
N ASN A 137 14.97 19.71 8.79
CA ASN A 137 15.06 19.06 7.48
C ASN A 137 16.11 19.72 6.58
N PHE A 138 16.11 21.05 6.51
CA PHE A 138 17.11 21.80 5.76
C PHE A 138 18.53 21.55 6.26
N ARG A 139 18.74 21.57 7.59
CA ARG A 139 20.05 21.26 8.17
C ARG A 139 20.50 19.84 7.85
N THR A 140 19.60 18.86 7.95
CA THR A 140 19.89 17.45 7.66
C THR A 140 20.26 17.23 6.20
N LEU A 141 19.63 17.93 5.26
CA LEU A 141 19.98 17.90 3.82
C LEU A 141 21.42 18.35 3.56
N LEU A 142 21.92 19.33 4.33
CA LEU A 142 23.29 19.81 4.22
C LEU A 142 24.28 18.90 4.95
N ARG A 143 23.94 18.49 6.17
CA ARG A 143 24.75 17.63 7.03
C ARG A 143 23.85 16.71 7.86
N PRO A 144 23.86 15.39 7.61
CA PRO A 144 23.16 14.40 8.42
C PRO A 144 23.51 14.52 9.90
N ASP A 145 22.50 14.53 10.77
CA ASP A 145 22.72 14.49 12.20
C ASP A 145 23.11 13.08 12.66
N LEU A 146 24.02 12.96 13.63
CA LEU A 146 24.46 11.66 14.14
C LEU A 146 23.30 10.84 14.72
N ARG A 147 22.30 11.50 15.32
CA ARG A 147 21.12 10.83 15.87
C ARG A 147 20.28 10.19 14.76
N ASP A 148 20.03 10.93 13.69
CA ASP A 148 19.24 10.43 12.56
C ASP A 148 19.97 9.27 11.88
N MET A 149 21.30 9.36 11.75
CA MET A 149 22.14 8.25 11.26
C MET A 149 21.96 6.99 12.11
N HIS A 150 22.05 7.11 13.44
CA HIS A 150 21.86 5.98 14.36
C HIS A 150 20.46 5.35 14.29
N THR A 151 19.43 6.13 13.95
CA THR A 151 18.06 5.59 13.78
C THR A 151 17.85 4.88 12.44
N VAL A 152 18.51 5.35 11.38
CA VAL A 152 18.38 4.78 10.04
C VAL A 152 19.25 3.53 9.87
N GLN A 153 20.39 3.48 10.54
CA GLN A 153 21.39 2.43 10.35
C GLN A 153 20.86 0.99 10.59
N PRO A 154 20.09 0.69 11.66
CA PRO A 154 19.53 -0.65 11.84
C PRO A 154 18.57 -1.07 10.71
N ILE A 155 17.84 -0.12 10.12
CA ILE A 155 16.94 -0.39 8.99
C ILE A 155 17.76 -0.71 7.74
N LEU A 156 18.84 0.05 7.49
CA LEU A 156 19.74 -0.23 6.37
C LEU A 156 20.47 -1.56 6.51
N GLU A 157 20.88 -1.93 7.72
CA GLU A 157 21.49 -3.23 8.01
C GLU A 157 20.51 -4.38 7.75
N ALA A 158 19.26 -4.26 8.21
CA ALA A 158 18.22 -5.25 7.93
C ALA A 158 17.93 -5.44 6.43
N LEU A 159 18.18 -4.40 5.64
CA LEU A 159 18.00 -4.36 4.18
C LEU A 159 19.27 -4.65 3.38
N ASP A 160 20.40 -4.94 4.04
CA ASP A 160 21.71 -5.17 3.40
C ASP A 160 22.17 -3.97 2.55
N LEU A 161 22.05 -2.76 3.13
CA LEU A 161 22.38 -1.47 2.53
C LEU A 161 23.31 -0.59 3.39
N GLN A 162 23.83 -1.11 4.51
CA GLN A 162 24.67 -0.37 5.46
C GLN A 162 25.89 0.28 4.81
N ASP A 163 26.56 -0.43 3.89
CA ASP A 163 27.77 0.05 3.20
C ASP A 163 27.45 1.09 2.10
N LYS A 164 26.17 1.33 1.83
CA LYS A 164 25.68 2.21 0.75
C LYS A 164 24.98 3.46 1.26
N THR A 165 25.02 3.70 2.58
CA THR A 165 24.34 4.82 3.25
C THR A 165 24.55 6.18 2.57
N HIS A 166 25.77 6.45 2.09
CA HIS A 166 26.13 7.73 1.45
C HIS A 166 26.12 7.69 -0.08
N GLU A 167 25.87 6.53 -0.69
CA GLU A 167 25.81 6.37 -2.14
C GLU A 167 24.51 6.98 -2.70
N ARG A 168 24.58 7.54 -3.91
CA ARG A 168 23.41 8.08 -4.61
C ARG A 168 22.52 6.94 -5.09
N VAL A 169 21.21 7.09 -4.93
CA VAL A 169 20.23 6.05 -5.30
C VAL A 169 20.30 5.70 -6.79
N GLN A 170 20.59 6.65 -7.67
CA GLN A 170 20.73 6.40 -9.11
C GLN A 170 21.87 5.44 -9.49
N ALA A 171 22.86 5.22 -8.61
CA ALA A 171 23.96 4.29 -8.85
C ALA A 171 23.59 2.84 -8.46
N LEU A 172 22.44 2.64 -7.83
CA LEU A 172 22.00 1.35 -7.33
C LEU A 172 21.21 0.56 -8.40
N SER A 173 21.26 -0.77 -8.31
CA SER A 173 20.37 -1.64 -9.09
C SER A 173 18.91 -1.47 -8.64
N GLY A 174 17.95 -1.80 -9.51
CA GLY A 174 16.51 -1.70 -9.20
C GLY A 174 16.10 -2.41 -7.90
N GLY A 175 16.56 -3.64 -7.68
CA GLY A 175 16.28 -4.34 -6.41
C GLY A 175 16.85 -3.64 -5.17
N ARG A 176 18.01 -2.96 -5.28
CA ARG A 176 18.55 -2.14 -4.19
C ARG A 176 17.74 -0.85 -4.01
N GLN A 177 17.31 -0.21 -5.09
CA GLN A 177 16.41 0.95 -5.03
C GLN A 177 15.09 0.58 -4.35
N GLN A 178 14.53 -0.58 -4.67
CA GLN A 178 13.33 -1.09 -4.01
C GLN A 178 13.52 -1.25 -2.50
N ARG A 179 14.65 -1.82 -2.07
CA ARG A 179 14.98 -1.90 -0.63
C ARG A 179 15.11 -0.51 0.01
N VAL A 180 15.66 0.49 -0.69
CA VAL A 180 15.67 1.88 -0.19
C VAL A 180 14.25 2.42 -0.02
N ALA A 181 13.35 2.15 -0.96
CA ALA A 181 11.94 2.54 -0.87
C ALA A 181 11.23 1.86 0.31
N VAL A 182 11.50 0.58 0.56
CA VAL A 182 11.05 -0.15 1.75
C VAL A 182 11.60 0.53 3.02
N GLY A 183 12.90 0.81 3.07
CA GLY A 183 13.55 1.46 4.20
C GLY A 183 12.92 2.81 4.54
N ARG A 184 12.58 3.62 3.52
CA ARG A 184 11.86 4.89 3.71
C ARG A 184 10.49 4.68 4.37
N ALA A 185 9.72 3.70 3.91
CA ALA A 185 8.40 3.42 4.48
C ALA A 185 8.51 2.89 5.91
N VAL A 186 9.43 1.97 6.17
CA VAL A 186 9.72 1.43 7.51
C VAL A 186 10.18 2.54 8.45
N TYR A 187 11.01 3.48 7.98
CA TYR A 187 11.49 4.59 8.78
C TYR A 187 10.37 5.52 9.25
N ARG A 188 9.25 5.62 8.52
CA ARG A 188 8.10 6.43 8.94
C ARG A 188 7.53 6.00 10.30
N ASP A 189 7.62 4.71 10.63
CA ASP A 189 7.14 4.14 11.91
C ASP A 189 5.66 4.44 12.17
N GLY A 190 4.84 4.16 11.16
CA GLY A 190 3.39 4.35 11.18
C GLY A 190 2.64 3.14 11.73
N GLN A 191 1.38 3.32 12.12
CA GLN A 191 0.50 2.22 12.53
C GLN A 191 0.05 1.36 11.34
N VAL A 192 0.05 1.94 10.14
CA VAL A 192 -0.34 1.27 8.91
C VAL A 192 0.75 1.39 7.87
N LEU A 193 1.10 0.27 7.24
CA LEU A 193 1.99 0.26 6.08
C LEU A 193 1.30 -0.42 4.90
N LEU A 194 1.22 0.31 3.79
CA LEU A 194 0.73 -0.17 2.52
C LEU A 194 1.90 -0.27 1.53
N GLY A 195 1.86 -1.26 0.63
CA GLY A 195 2.92 -1.41 -0.35
C GLY A 195 2.45 -2.06 -1.62
N ASP A 196 2.81 -1.45 -2.75
CA ASP A 196 2.55 -2.01 -4.06
C ASP A 196 3.82 -2.68 -4.59
N GLU A 197 3.76 -4.01 -4.75
CA GLU A 197 4.87 -4.85 -5.19
C GLU A 197 6.22 -4.54 -4.49
N PRO A 198 6.33 -4.62 -3.15
CA PRO A 198 7.52 -4.15 -2.45
C PRO A 198 8.77 -5.03 -2.61
N VAL A 199 8.63 -6.21 -3.22
CA VAL A 199 9.72 -7.19 -3.38
C VAL A 199 9.86 -7.75 -4.80
N SER A 200 9.17 -7.16 -5.79
CA SER A 200 9.14 -7.67 -7.17
C SER A 200 10.48 -7.68 -7.90
N ALA A 201 11.41 -6.79 -7.56
CA ALA A 201 12.76 -6.73 -8.14
C ALA A 201 13.83 -7.33 -7.20
N ILE A 202 13.43 -8.09 -6.19
CA ILE A 202 14.31 -8.73 -5.20
C ILE A 202 14.29 -10.24 -5.40
N ASP A 203 15.46 -10.86 -5.27
CA ASP A 203 15.59 -12.33 -5.27
C ASP A 203 14.70 -12.99 -4.19
N PRO A 204 14.03 -14.12 -4.47
CA PRO A 204 13.07 -14.75 -3.55
C PRO A 204 13.62 -15.01 -2.13
N HIS A 205 14.88 -15.43 -2.00
CA HIS A 205 15.47 -15.69 -0.68
C HIS A 205 15.60 -14.40 0.14
N GLN A 206 15.91 -13.29 -0.52
CA GLN A 206 16.02 -11.98 0.14
C GLN A 206 14.65 -11.33 0.35
N ALA A 207 13.69 -11.59 -0.55
CA ALA A 207 12.33 -11.06 -0.48
C ALA A 207 11.65 -11.45 0.84
N GLY A 208 11.79 -12.70 1.29
CA GLY A 208 11.21 -13.15 2.57
C GLY A 208 11.70 -12.35 3.78
N ARG A 209 13.01 -12.06 3.86
CA ARG A 209 13.56 -11.22 4.95
C ARG A 209 12.99 -9.80 4.91
N VAL A 210 12.86 -9.23 3.73
CA VAL A 210 12.28 -7.88 3.53
C VAL A 210 10.80 -7.87 3.92
N LEU A 211 10.04 -8.91 3.58
CA LEU A 211 8.64 -9.05 3.97
C LEU A 211 8.48 -9.15 5.49
N GLU A 212 9.32 -9.91 6.19
CA GLU A 212 9.28 -9.98 7.65
C GLU A 212 9.62 -8.63 8.30
N LEU A 213 10.58 -7.88 7.75
CA LEU A 213 10.87 -6.52 8.19
C LEU A 213 9.64 -5.60 8.01
N ILE A 214 9.00 -5.64 6.83
CA ILE A 214 7.80 -4.86 6.55
C ILE A 214 6.67 -5.23 7.52
N LYS A 215 6.42 -6.53 7.71
CA LYS A 215 5.40 -7.04 8.64
C LYS A 215 5.65 -6.61 10.08
N GLY A 216 6.90 -6.58 10.52
CA GLY A 216 7.29 -6.13 11.86
C GLY A 216 7.27 -4.61 12.08
N SER A 217 7.26 -3.82 11.01
CA SER A 217 7.42 -2.35 11.09
C SER A 217 6.15 -1.55 11.39
N ALA A 218 4.97 -2.17 11.28
CA ALA A 218 3.68 -1.50 11.51
C ALA A 218 2.70 -2.47 12.16
N ALA A 219 1.62 -1.97 12.77
CA ALA A 219 0.56 -2.83 13.32
C ALA A 219 -0.24 -3.50 12.19
N THR A 220 -0.79 -2.71 11.26
CA THR A 220 -1.54 -3.20 10.10
C THR A 220 -0.70 -3.10 8.83
N VAL A 221 -0.66 -4.16 8.03
CA VAL A 221 0.10 -4.20 6.78
C VAL A 221 -0.78 -4.70 5.63
N VAL A 222 -0.79 -3.97 4.52
CA VAL A 222 -1.53 -4.34 3.31
C VAL A 222 -0.59 -4.27 2.10
N LEU A 223 -0.22 -5.42 1.55
CA LEU A 223 0.69 -5.47 0.40
C LEU A 223 -0.02 -5.99 -0.85
N ALA A 224 0.23 -5.41 -2.01
CA ALA A 224 -0.10 -6.05 -3.28
C ALA A 224 1.10 -6.83 -3.79
N MET A 225 0.86 -8.08 -4.19
CA MET A 225 1.88 -8.98 -4.68
C MET A 225 1.41 -9.70 -5.95
N HIS A 226 2.35 -9.91 -6.87
CA HIS A 226 2.14 -10.75 -8.05
C HIS A 226 2.61 -12.19 -7.83
N ASP A 227 3.63 -12.39 -6.98
CA ASP A 227 4.08 -13.72 -6.59
C ASP A 227 3.14 -14.32 -5.54
N VAL A 228 2.30 -15.24 -6.00
CA VAL A 228 1.31 -15.93 -5.18
C VAL A 228 1.95 -16.87 -4.16
N GLN A 229 3.07 -17.51 -4.50
CA GLN A 229 3.73 -18.45 -3.58
C GLN A 229 4.29 -17.70 -2.39
N LEU A 230 5.01 -16.62 -2.65
CA LEU A 230 5.57 -15.76 -1.61
C LEU A 230 4.47 -15.10 -0.77
N ALA A 231 3.34 -14.73 -1.39
CA ALA A 231 2.17 -14.20 -0.69
C ALA A 231 1.58 -15.24 0.29
N LEU A 232 1.36 -16.48 -0.14
CA LEU A 232 0.79 -17.54 0.69
C LEU A 232 1.74 -18.02 1.80
N GLU A 233 3.05 -17.93 1.59
CA GLU A 233 4.06 -18.29 2.58
C GLU A 233 4.15 -17.26 3.71
N HIS A 234 4.06 -15.96 3.39
CA HIS A 234 4.30 -14.89 4.36
C HIS A 234 3.05 -14.26 4.97
N PHE A 235 1.87 -14.45 4.37
CA PHE A 235 0.62 -13.81 4.84
C PHE A 235 -0.40 -14.84 5.30
N SER A 236 -1.15 -14.49 6.34
CA SER A 236 -2.21 -15.34 6.89
C SER A 236 -3.56 -15.14 6.21
N ARG A 237 -3.78 -13.97 5.58
CA ARG A 237 -5.02 -13.60 4.87
C ARG A 237 -4.70 -13.09 3.48
N VAL A 238 -5.42 -13.62 2.48
CA VAL A 238 -5.27 -13.29 1.08
C VAL A 238 -6.59 -12.78 0.52
N VAL A 239 -6.54 -11.63 -0.13
CA VAL A 239 -7.65 -11.02 -0.86
C VAL A 239 -7.32 -11.04 -2.34
N ALA A 240 -8.11 -11.75 -3.13
CA ALA A 240 -7.92 -11.83 -4.57
C ALA A 240 -8.80 -10.81 -5.28
N LEU A 241 -8.18 -10.02 -6.14
CA LEU A 241 -8.85 -9.06 -7.01
C LEU A 241 -8.77 -9.52 -8.46
N ARG A 242 -9.85 -9.29 -9.20
CA ARG A 242 -9.92 -9.47 -10.64
C ARG A 242 -10.98 -8.56 -11.21
N ASP A 243 -10.67 -7.92 -12.34
CA ASP A 243 -11.60 -7.04 -13.06
C ASP A 243 -12.26 -5.99 -12.14
N GLY A 244 -11.50 -5.44 -11.18
CA GLY A 244 -11.98 -4.45 -10.22
C GLY A 244 -12.85 -5.00 -9.08
N GLN A 245 -13.03 -6.31 -8.96
CA GLN A 245 -13.87 -6.95 -7.95
C GLN A 245 -13.07 -7.93 -7.07
N ILE A 246 -13.49 -8.10 -5.81
CA ILE A 246 -12.92 -9.13 -4.94
C ILE A 246 -13.52 -10.48 -5.33
N THR A 247 -12.68 -11.39 -5.81
CA THR A 247 -13.08 -12.77 -6.14
C THR A 247 -13.20 -13.63 -4.89
N PHE A 248 -12.25 -13.50 -3.96
CA PHE A 248 -12.29 -14.16 -2.66
C PHE A 248 -11.46 -13.40 -1.62
N ASP A 249 -11.81 -13.60 -0.36
CA ASP A 249 -11.11 -13.08 0.81
C ASP A 249 -11.08 -14.20 1.86
N LEU A 250 -9.93 -14.86 1.97
CA LEU A 250 -9.78 -16.10 2.73
C LEU A 250 -8.44 -16.15 3.49
N PRO A 251 -8.35 -16.95 4.55
CA PRO A 251 -7.07 -17.34 5.11
C PRO A 251 -6.19 -18.02 4.05
N ALA A 252 -4.90 -17.74 4.03
CA ALA A 252 -3.95 -18.30 3.05
C ALA A 252 -3.98 -19.84 3.01
N ALA A 253 -4.18 -20.49 4.16
CA ALA A 253 -4.31 -21.94 4.28
C ALA A 253 -5.54 -22.53 3.55
N GLN A 254 -6.54 -21.71 3.23
CA GLN A 254 -7.76 -22.13 2.52
C GLN A 254 -7.72 -21.83 1.02
N VAL A 255 -6.66 -21.17 0.54
CA VAL A 255 -6.51 -20.86 -0.89
C VAL A 255 -6.00 -22.11 -1.61
N ASP A 256 -6.83 -22.68 -2.48
CA ASP A 256 -6.47 -23.85 -3.27
C ASP A 256 -5.95 -23.49 -4.68
N ARG A 257 -5.33 -24.47 -5.36
CA ARG A 257 -4.81 -24.28 -6.72
C ARG A 257 -5.90 -24.02 -7.76
N ASN A 258 -7.12 -24.49 -7.55
CA ASN A 258 -8.22 -24.30 -8.49
C ASN A 258 -8.70 -22.85 -8.46
N MET A 259 -8.85 -22.25 -7.27
CA MET A 259 -9.18 -20.84 -7.06
C MET A 259 -8.14 -19.94 -7.73
N LEU A 260 -6.86 -20.23 -7.54
CA LEU A 260 -5.77 -19.51 -8.22
C LEU A 260 -5.85 -19.68 -9.74
N SER A 261 -6.06 -20.91 -10.22
CA SER A 261 -6.22 -21.17 -11.66
C SER A 261 -7.39 -20.37 -12.23
N HIS A 262 -8.53 -20.29 -11.54
CA HIS A 262 -9.67 -19.48 -11.95
C HIS A 262 -9.37 -17.98 -11.93
N LEU A 263 -8.56 -17.51 -10.98
CA LEU A 263 -8.15 -16.11 -10.88
C LEU A 263 -7.33 -15.68 -12.11
N TYR A 264 -6.43 -16.53 -12.60
CA TYR A 264 -5.50 -16.21 -13.70
C TYR A 264 -5.90 -16.78 -15.08
N ARG A 265 -6.96 -17.60 -15.19
CA ARG A 265 -7.34 -18.32 -16.42
C ARG A 265 -7.83 -17.48 -17.61
N ALA A 266 -7.96 -16.17 -17.48
CA ALA A 266 -8.47 -15.31 -18.56
C ALA A 266 -7.40 -14.49 -19.29
N GLU A 267 -6.12 -14.75 -19.04
CA GLU A 267 -5.00 -14.15 -19.81
C GLU A 267 -4.58 -15.00 -21.02
N GLY A 268 -5.48 -15.87 -21.54
CA GLY A 268 -5.22 -16.75 -22.70
C GLY A 268 -6.28 -16.63 -23.78
#